data_AF-A0A8T3XJ07-F1
#
_entry.id   AF-A0A8T3XJ07-F1
#
_cell.length_a   1.000
_cell.length_b   1.000
_cell.length_c   1.000
_cell.angle_alpha   90.00
_cell.angle_beta   90.00
_cell.angle_gamma   90.00
#
_symmetry.space_group_name_H-M   'P 1'
#
loop_
_entity.id
_entity.type
_entity.pdbx_description
1 polymer ?
#
loop_
_entity_poly.entity_id
_entity_poly.type
_entity_poly.pdbx_seq_one_letter_code
_entity_poly.pdbx_strand_id
1 'polypeptide(L)' 'MKTVALSDTTWEKLKSMREKEKLDNLNEVIEALLKKSEKVPKSMFGVDKGSKGYSLREHEEFQRDFHE' A
#
# COMPACT_ATOMS: atom_id res chain seq x y z
N MET A 1 -18.87 -0.55 12.19
CA MET A 1 -18.74 0.54 11.20
C MET A 1 -18.26 1.78 11.94
N LYS A 2 -17.13 2.38 11.53
CA LYS A 2 -16.65 3.65 12.10
C LYS A 2 -16.92 4.76 11.09
N THR A 3 -17.28 5.95 11.58
CA THR A 3 -17.59 7.11 10.74
C THR A 3 -16.66 8.26 11.07
N VAL A 4 -16.32 9.05 10.05
CA VAL A 4 -15.53 10.27 10.18
C VAL A 4 -16.33 11.38 9.51
N ALA A 5 -16.56 12.46 10.23
CA ALA A 5 -17.19 13.64 9.65
C ALA A 5 -16.18 14.37 8.76
N LEU A 6 -16.60 14.74 7.55
CA LEU A 6 -15.78 15.47 6.58
C LEU A 6 -16.44 16.80 6.29
N SER A 7 -15.63 17.82 6.01
CA SER A 7 -16.14 19.06 5.43
C SER A 7 -16.59 18.83 3.99
N ASP A 8 -17.55 19.63 3.52
CA ASP A 8 -18.05 19.56 2.14
C ASP A 8 -16.92 19.71 1.12
N THR A 9 -15.96 20.60 1.39
CA THR A 9 -14.79 20.78 0.53
C THR A 9 -13.93 19.52 0.43
N THR A 10 -13.78 18.78 1.53
CA THR A 10 -13.01 17.52 1.55
C THR A 10 -13.77 16.43 0.81
N TRP A 11 -15.09 16.40 0.97
CA TRP A 11 -15.98 15.47 0.27
C TRP A 11 -15.90 15.62 -1.24
N GLU A 12 -15.98 16.85 -1.77
CA GLU A 12 -15.87 17.10 -3.21
C GLU A 12 -14.49 16.72 -3.76
N LYS A 13 -13.42 16.95 -3.00
CA LYS A 13 -12.06 16.51 -3.39
C LYS A 13 -11.96 14.98 -3.49
N LEU A 14 -12.56 14.25 -2.55
CA LEU A 14 -12.55 12.78 -2.57
C LEU A 14 -13.35 12.23 -3.77
N LYS A 15 -14.51 12.83 -4.10
CA LYS A 15 -15.26 12.44 -5.32
C LYS A 15 -14.45 12.70 -6.58
N SER A 16 -13.85 13.89 -6.71
CA SER A 16 -13.04 14.23 -7.88
C SER A 16 -11.84 13.28 -8.02
N MET A 17 -11.23 12.88 -6.91
CA MET A 17 -10.13 11.91 -6.92
C MET A 17 -10.60 10.52 -7.35
N ARG A 18 -11.76 10.05 -6.86
CA ARG A 18 -12.38 8.79 -7.27
C ARG A 18 -12.55 8.73 -8.79
N GLU A 19 -13.09 9.78 -9.38
CA GLU A 19 -13.31 9.86 -10.84
C GLU A 19 -12.00 9.88 -11.62
N LYS A 20 -11.02 10.69 -11.19
CA LYS A 20 -9.71 10.80 -11.85
C LYS A 20 -8.93 9.51 -11.83
N GLU A 21 -8.96 8.78 -10.71
CA GLU A 21 -8.23 7.52 -10.55
C GLU A 21 -9.06 6.28 -10.93
N LYS A 22 -10.31 6.47 -11.38
CA LYS A 22 -11.26 5.41 -11.76
C LYS A 22 -11.42 4.34 -10.68
N LEU A 23 -11.60 4.79 -9.44
CA LEU A 23 -11.77 3.92 -8.27
C LEU A 23 -13.24 3.61 -8.03
N ASP A 24 -13.54 2.39 -7.58
CA ASP A 24 -14.91 1.90 -7.53
C ASP A 24 -15.66 2.48 -6.33
N ASN A 25 -14.98 2.75 -5.22
CA ASN A 25 -15.58 3.26 -3.99
C ASN A 25 -14.63 4.21 -3.21
N LEU A 26 -15.16 4.85 -2.17
CA LEU A 26 -14.39 5.79 -1.35
C LEU A 26 -13.37 5.13 -0.43
N ASN A 27 -13.55 3.85 -0.07
CA ASN A 27 -12.55 3.15 0.72
C ASN A 27 -11.25 2.99 -0.07
N GLU A 28 -11.35 2.67 -1.36
CA GLU A 28 -10.19 2.60 -2.27
C GLU A 28 -9.48 3.96 -2.39
N VAL A 29 -10.23 5.06 -2.41
CA VAL A 29 -9.65 6.41 -2.41
C VAL A 29 -8.85 6.65 -1.13
N ILE A 30 -9.41 6.29 0.02
CA ILE A 30 -8.75 6.43 1.33
C ILE A 30 -7.49 5.57 1.38
N GLU A 31 -7.56 4.30 0.96
CA GLU A 31 -6.40 3.41 0.90
C GLU A 31 -5.31 3.94 -0.05
N ALA A 32 -5.69 4.47 -1.21
CA ALA A 32 -4.74 5.06 -2.15
C ALA A 32 -4.03 6.29 -1.56
N LEU A 33 -4.77 7.12 -0.81
CA LEU A 33 -4.21 8.26 -0.09
C LEU A 33 -3.25 7.82 1.03
N LEU A 34 -3.63 6.80 1.81
CA LEU A 34 -2.78 6.24 2.86
C LEU A 34 -1.49 5.68 2.27
N LYS A 35 -1.57 4.83 1.23
CA LYS A 35 -0.39 4.29 0.53
C LYS A 35 0.54 5.39 0.01
N LYS A 36 -0.02 6.47 -0.56
CA LYS A 36 0.76 7.64 -1.00
C LYS A 36 1.45 8.34 0.18
N SER A 37 0.76 8.52 1.30
CA SER A 37 1.35 9.16 2.49
C SER A 37 2.46 8.34 3.13
N GLU A 38 2.35 7.01 3.08
CA GLU A 38 3.34 6.08 3.63
C GLU A 38 4.54 5.86 2.69
N LYS A 39 4.58 6.53 1.52
CA LYS A 39 5.55 6.29 0.43
C LYS A 39 5.66 4.82 0.02
N VAL A 40 4.60 4.03 0.26
CA VAL A 40 4.61 2.61 -0.08
C VAL A 40 4.47 2.49 -1.59
N PRO A 41 5.45 1.88 -2.29
CA PRO A 41 5.36 1.72 -3.73
C PRO A 41 4.15 0.84 -4.09
N LYS A 42 3.50 1.16 -5.21
CA LYS A 42 2.32 0.42 -5.71
C LYS A 42 2.60 -1.08 -5.96
N SER A 43 3.87 -1.45 -6.07
CA SER A 43 4.34 -2.83 -6.21
C SER A 43 5.59 -3.02 -5.35
N MET A 44 5.61 -4.11 -4.58
CA MET A 44 6.79 -4.60 -3.87
C MET A 44 7.67 -5.48 -4.78
N PHE A 45 7.34 -5.61 -6.07
CA PHE A 45 8.15 -6.37 -7.00
C PHE A 45 9.42 -5.56 -7.34
N GLY A 46 10.57 -6.03 -6.84
CA GLY A 46 11.87 -5.41 -7.12
C GLY A 46 12.22 -4.19 -6.26
N VAL A 47 11.49 -3.91 -5.17
CA VAL A 47 11.96 -2.94 -4.15
C VAL A 47 13.29 -3.34 -3.52
N ASP A 48 13.65 -4.62 -3.64
CA ASP A 48 14.88 -5.21 -3.12
C ASP A 48 16.07 -5.12 -4.11
N LYS A 49 15.93 -4.44 -5.25
CA LYS A 49 17.01 -4.33 -6.26
C LYS A 49 18.30 -3.64 -5.77
N GLY A 50 18.33 -3.13 -4.54
CA GLY A 50 19.49 -2.52 -3.91
C GLY A 50 19.86 -3.07 -2.54
N SER A 51 19.16 -4.10 -2.03
CA SER A 51 19.62 -4.80 -0.83
C SER A 51 20.71 -5.79 -1.22
N LYS A 52 21.71 -5.96 -0.36
CA LYS A 52 22.66 -7.06 -0.52
C LYS A 52 21.85 -8.35 -0.48
N GLY A 53 21.86 -9.11 -1.56
CA GLY A 53 21.20 -10.41 -1.60
C GLY A 53 21.62 -11.26 -0.40
N TYR A 54 20.66 -11.97 0.18
CA TYR A 54 20.90 -12.89 1.29
C TYR A 54 22.02 -13.86 0.93
N SER A 55 22.94 -14.07 1.86
CA SER A 55 23.92 -15.14 1.76
C SER A 55 23.21 -16.49 1.70
N LEU A 56 23.87 -17.49 1.10
CA LEU A 56 23.34 -18.85 1.00
C LEU A 56 22.87 -19.39 2.36
N ARG A 57 23.62 -19.07 3.42
CA ARG A 57 23.29 -19.44 4.79
C ARG A 57 21.98 -18.81 5.29
N GLU A 58 21.75 -17.52 5.02
CA GLU A 58 20.50 -16.85 5.40
C GLU A 58 19.31 -17.43 4.64
N HIS A 59 19.50 -17.82 3.37
CA HIS A 59 18.46 -18.50 2.59
C HIS A 59 18.11 -19.88 3.18
N GLU A 60 19.11 -20.66 3.57
CA GLU A 60 18.93 -21.99 4.18
C GLU A 60 18.33 -21.93 5.60
N GLU A 61 18.55 -20.83 6.33
CA GLU A 61 17.90 -20.57 7.63
C GLU A 61 16.41 -20.23 7.41
N PHE A 62 16.07 -19.35 6.46
CA PHE A 62 14.67 -19.04 6.12
C PHE A 62 13.86 -20.25 5.64
N GLN A 63 14.47 -21.15 4.87
CA GLN A 63 13.79 -22.36 4.39
C GLN A 63 13.56 -23.40 5.48
N ARG A 64 14.39 -23.42 6.54
CA ARG A 64 14.20 -24.32 7.67
C ARG A 64 12.97 -23.94 8.51
N ASP A 65 12.78 -22.65 8.77
CA ASP A 65 11.64 -22.15 9.55
C ASP A 65 10.28 -22.37 8.86
N PHE A 66 10.27 -22.57 7.54
CA PHE A 66 9.04 -22.84 6.77
C PHE A 66 8.59 -24.30 6.79
N HIS A 67 9.43 -25.21 7.30
CA HIS A 67 9.21 -26.65 7.26
C HIS A 67 9.10 -27.32 8.64
N GLU A 68 8.94 -26.54 9.71
CA GLU A 68 8.46 -27.02 11.03
C GLU A 68 6.93 -26.93 11.19
#